data_AF-A0A9E2E1A5-F1
#
_entry.id   AF-A0A9E2E1A5-F1
#
_cell.length_a   1.000
_cell.length_b   1.000
_cell.length_c   1.000
_cell.angle_alpha   90.00
_cell.angle_beta   90.00
_cell.angle_gamma   90.00
#
_symmetry.space_group_name_H-M   'P 1'
#
loop_
_entity.id
_entity.type
_entity.pdbx_description
1 polymer ?
#
loop_
_entity_poly.entity_id
_entity_poly.type
_entity_poly.pdbx_seq_one_letter_code
_entity_poly.pdbx_strand_id
1 'polypeptide(L)' 'ILRNLLIRGLIEETTSSEHILPVYTLSILSLRHLGISAATDLPGFTELRNHDHILASS' A
#
# COMPACT_ATOMS: atom_id res chain seq x y z
N ILE A 1 0.74 14.22 5.92
CA ILE A 1 -0.33 13.64 5.07
C ILE A 1 -0.91 12.33 5.61
N LEU A 2 -0.11 11.39 6.12
CA LEU A 2 -0.55 10.05 6.57
C LEU A 2 -1.70 10.07 7.57
N ARG A 3 -1.64 10.94 8.59
CA ARG A 3 -2.76 11.18 9.54
C ARG A 3 -4.10 11.42 8.86
N ASN A 4 -4.16 12.22 7.78
CA ASN A 4 -5.40 12.47 7.05
C ASN A 4 -5.88 11.24 6.28
N LEU A 5 -4.96 10.47 5.70
CA LEU A 5 -5.28 9.23 4.99
C LEU A 5 -5.79 8.15 5.95
N LEU A 6 -5.18 8.03 7.13
CA LEU A 6 -5.62 7.15 8.22
C LEU A 6 -7.02 7.52 8.72
N ILE A 7 -7.26 8.80 9.02
CA ILE A 7 -8.58 9.28 9.50
C ILE A 7 -9.68 8.99 8.47
N ARG A 8 -9.35 9.05 7.18
CA ARG A 8 -10.29 8.74 6.08
C ARG A 8 -10.40 7.24 5.78
N GLY A 9 -9.65 6.39 6.46
CA GLY A 9 -9.61 4.94 6.22
C GLY A 9 -9.02 4.55 4.86
N LEU A 10 -8.22 5.42 4.25
CA LEU A 10 -7.60 5.18 2.94
C LEU A 10 -6.31 4.34 3.06
N ILE A 11 -5.66 4.39 4.22
CA ILE A 11 -4.51 3.54 4.52
C ILE A 11 -4.69 2.87 5.87
N GLU A 12 -4.04 1.73 6.04
CA GLU A 12 -3.94 0.99 7.29
C GLU A 12 -2.50 1.05 7.79
N GLU A 13 -2.32 1.06 9.11
CA GLU A 13 -1.00 1.02 9.75
C GLU A 13 -0.79 -0.35 10.37
N THR A 14 0.30 -1.01 10.00
CA THR A 14 0.73 -2.27 10.59
C THR A 14 1.96 -2.02 11.46
N THR A 15 1.84 -2.35 12.74
CA THR A 15 2.95 -2.40 13.69
C THR A 15 3.39 -3.85 13.86
N SER A 16 4.66 -4.13 13.56
CA SER A 16 5.27 -5.46 13.72
C SER A 16 6.55 -5.31 14.54
N SER A 17 6.85 -6.29 15.39
CA SER A 17 8.14 -6.36 16.09
C SER A 17 9.34 -6.52 15.14
N GLU A 18 9.08 -6.92 13.89
CA GLU A 18 10.10 -7.07 12.84
C GLU A 18 10.43 -5.74 12.14
N HIS A 19 9.58 -4.71 12.29
CA HIS A 19 9.77 -3.42 11.65
C HIS A 19 9.94 -2.32 12.69
N ILE A 20 11.10 -1.66 12.65
CA ILE A 20 11.44 -0.53 13.54
C ILE A 20 10.52 0.68 13.28
N LEU A 21 10.01 0.79 12.06
CA LEU A 21 9.10 1.86 11.63
C LEU A 21 7.75 1.27 11.25
N PRO A 22 6.65 2.02 11.45
CA PRO A 22 5.32 1.59 11.04
C PRO A 22 5.24 1.43 9.51
N VAL A 23 4.58 0.36 9.07
CA VAL A 23 4.32 0.08 7.66
C VAL A 23 2.89 0.50 7.34
N TYR A 24 2.71 1.20 6.22
CA TYR A 24 1.39 1.65 5.78
C TYR A 24 0.99 0.97 4.47
N THR A 25 -0.23 0.46 4.40
CA THR A 25 -0.79 -0.21 3.22
C THR A 25 -2.06 0.48 2.74
N LEU A 26 -2.37 0.39 1.44
CA LEU A 26 -3.65 0.88 0.91
C LEU A 26 -4.78 -0.04 1.39
N SER A 27 -5.86 0.57 1.89
CA SER A 27 -7.07 -0.18 2.23
C SER A 27 -7.90 -0.51 0.99
N ILE A 28 -8.88 -1.41 1.14
CA ILE A 28 -9.87 -1.67 0.08
C ILE A 28 -10.68 -0.42 -0.28
N LEU A 29 -10.88 0.50 0.67
CA LEU A 29 -11.59 1.75 0.45
C LEU A 29 -10.81 2.67 -0.50
N SER A 30 -9.48 2.66 -0.44
CA SER A 30 -8.62 3.38 -1.37
C SER A 30 -8.75 2.86 -2.79
N LEU A 31 -8.72 1.55 -2.99
CA LEU A 31 -8.88 0.95 -4.32
C LEU A 31 -10.22 1.37 -4.94
N ARG A 32 -11.30 1.34 -4.14
CA ARG A 32 -12.63 1.81 -4.56
C ARG A 32 -12.65 3.30 -4.91
N HIS A 33 -11.98 4.16 -4.13
CA HIS A 33 -11.88 5.59 -4.44
C HIS A 33 -11.11 5.87 -5.73
N LEU A 34 -10.15 5.00 -6.08
CA LEU A 34 -9.40 5.05 -7.33
C LEU A 34 -10.15 4.44 -8.51
N GLY A 35 -11.33 3.86 -8.29
CA GLY A 35 -12.14 3.21 -9.33
C GLY A 35 -11.59 1.86 -9.79
N ILE A 36 -10.75 1.20 -8.98
CA ILE A 36 -10.11 -0.08 -9.31
C ILE A 36 -10.55 -1.18 -8.34
N SER A 37 -10.58 -2.42 -8.84
CA SER A 37 -11.14 -3.56 -8.09
C SER A 37 -10.06 -4.36 -7.37
N ALA A 38 -8.84 -4.37 -7.90
CA ALA A 38 -7.69 -5.05 -7.32
C ALA A 38 -6.43 -4.20 -7.39
N ALA A 39 -5.46 -4.48 -6.50
CA ALA A 39 -4.16 -3.80 -6.51
C ALA A 39 -3.39 -4.04 -7.83
N THR A 40 -3.62 -5.18 -8.48
CA THR A 40 -3.07 -5.53 -9.79
C THR A 40 -3.52 -4.60 -10.91
N ASP A 41 -4.64 -3.89 -10.71
CA ASP A 41 -5.19 -2.96 -11.69
C ASP A 41 -4.53 -1.57 -11.59
N LEU A 42 -3.65 -1.37 -10.61
CA LEU A 42 -2.88 -0.14 -10.50
C LEU A 42 -1.97 0.04 -11.73
N PRO A 43 -1.90 1.25 -12.29
CA PRO A 43 -0.97 1.55 -13.36
C PRO A 43 0.47 1.21 -12.96
N GLY A 44 1.19 0.49 -13.82
CA GLY A 44 2.58 0.13 -13.56
C GLY A 44 2.79 -1.02 -12.56
N PHE A 45 1.71 -1.71 -12.11
CA PHE A 45 1.81 -2.75 -11.09
C PHE A 45 2.78 -3.87 -11.50
N THR A 46 2.69 -4.37 -12.73
CA THR A 46 3.52 -5.49 -13.21
C THR A 46 5.00 -5.11 -13.29
N GLU A 47 5.30 -3.91 -13.78
CA GLU A 47 6.64 -3.38 -13.93
C GLU A 47 7.29 -3.16 -12.56
N LEU A 48 6.57 -2.54 -11.62
CA LEU A 48 7.06 -2.27 -10.27
C LEU A 48 7.19 -3.55 -9.44
N ARG A 49 6.22 -4.46 -9.53
CA ARG A 49 6.24 -5.73 -8.78
C ARG A 49 7.44 -6.60 -9.13
N ASN A 50 7.85 -6.59 -10.39
CA ASN A 50 8.99 -7.38 -10.87
C ASN A 50 10.31 -6.60 -10.84
N HIS A 51 10.32 -5.39 -10.27
CA HIS A 51 11.53 -4.59 -10.22
C HIS A 51 12.49 -5.17 -9.18
N ASP A 52 13.75 -5.38 -9.59
CA ASP A 52 14.79 -6.02 -8.77
C ASP A 52 15.02 -5.37 -7.39
N HIS A 53 14.64 -4.09 -7.23
CA HIS A 53 14.80 -3.34 -5.99
C HIS A 53 13.60 -3.46 -5.02
N ILE A 54 12.46 -4.02 -5.46
CA ILE A 54 11.27 -4.21 -4.60
C ILE A 54 11.24 -5.62 -3.99
N LEU A 55 11.74 -6.63 -4.70
CA LEU A 55 11.78 -8.02 -4.19
C LEU A 55 12.80 -8.24 -3.06
N ALA A 56 13.80 -7.37 -2.92
CA ALA A 56 14.83 -7.50 -1.89
C ALA A 56 14.36 -7.12 -0.46
N SER A 57 13.11 -6.67 -0.30
CA SER A 57 12.54 -6.21 0.99
C SER A 57 11.45 -7.12 1.57
N SER A 58 11.26 -8.33 1.02
CA SER A 58 10.25 -9.31 1.46
C SER A 58 10.84 -10.43 2.30
#